data_AF-A0A161WRL3-F1
#
_entry.id   AF-A0A161WRL3-F1
#
_cell.length_a   1.000
_cell.length_b   1.000
_cell.length_c   1.000
_cell.angle_alpha   90.00
_cell.angle_beta   90.00
_cell.angle_gamma   90.00
#
_symmetry.space_group_name_H-M   'P 1'
#
loop_
_entity.id
_entity.type
_entity.pdbx_description
1 polymer ?
#
loop_
_entity_poly.entity_id
_entity_poly.type
_entity_poly.pdbx_seq_one_letter_code
_entity_poly.pdbx_strand_id
1 'polypeptide(L)'
;MILYFLLSIIIFLIVIEVITVLFKLTGLSEEKARFQVISLLTGSGFTTKEAELITQHPSRRKLAQILMIVGYIGFLTGISFLVDIIKKSLSYKTITIVIVFFILVYMFFKNKFLLSYFDNFIEKIILRKQLKTKSPNKMYKLITRAKGYGVFNILIDEQSSLVGVALKDSNLKPRNIIVLNIDKGNQFIGFPTRDYVIEKGDNILLYGKVDEIIKIFNINCKNKN
;
A
#
# COMPACT_ATOMS: atom_id res chain seq x y z
N MET A 1 34.01 6.55 -12.04
CA MET A 1 33.26 5.37 -12.56
C MET A 1 32.91 4.38 -11.48
N ILE A 2 33.87 3.79 -10.77
CA ILE A 2 33.55 2.80 -9.71
C ILE A 2 32.60 3.37 -8.66
N LEU A 3 32.81 4.61 -8.21
CA LEU A 3 31.91 5.28 -7.27
C LEU A 3 30.48 5.43 -7.83
N TYR A 4 30.34 5.83 -9.10
CA TYR A 4 29.03 5.94 -9.75
C TYR A 4 28.36 4.58 -9.93
N PHE A 5 29.13 3.52 -10.19
CA PHE A 5 28.63 2.16 -10.23
C PHE A 5 28.10 1.71 -8.85
N LEU A 6 28.87 1.92 -7.79
CA LEU A 6 28.44 1.61 -6.43
C LEU A 6 27.21 2.43 -6.02
N LEU A 7 27.19 3.73 -6.34
CA LEU A 7 26.04 4.59 -6.11
C LEU A 7 24.79 4.10 -6.88
N SER A 8 24.97 3.69 -8.13
CA SER A 8 23.88 3.11 -8.94
C SER A 8 23.31 1.85 -8.29
N ILE A 9 24.17 0.98 -7.73
CA ILE A 9 23.73 -0.20 -6.99
C ILE A 9 22.94 0.21 -5.75
N ILE A 10 23.43 1.17 -4.95
CA ILE A 10 22.71 1.66 -3.76
C ILE A 10 21.33 2.17 -4.14
N ILE A 11 21.23 3.00 -5.17
CA ILE A 11 19.95 3.54 -5.66
C ILE A 11 19.02 2.40 -6.07
N PHE A 12 19.53 1.39 -6.78
CA PHE A 12 18.74 0.25 -7.22
C PHE A 12 18.20 -0.57 -6.04
N LEU A 13 19.02 -0.80 -5.00
CA LEU A 13 18.61 -1.47 -3.77
C LEU A 13 17.54 -0.68 -3.01
N ILE A 14 17.67 0.66 -2.95
CA ILE A 14 16.67 1.54 -2.34
C ILE A 14 15.34 1.44 -3.10
N VAL A 15 15.37 1.45 -4.44
CA VAL A 15 14.16 1.30 -5.27
C VAL A 15 13.44 -0.02 -4.97
N ILE A 16 14.18 -1.13 -4.86
CA ILE A 16 13.61 -2.43 -4.49
C ILE A 16 12.90 -2.35 -3.13
N GLU A 17 13.54 -1.78 -2.12
CA GLU A 17 12.99 -1.71 -0.78
C GLU A 17 11.74 -0.82 -0.72
N VAL A 18 11.80 0.35 -1.36
CA VAL A 18 10.66 1.28 -1.43
C VAL A 18 9.45 0.65 -2.11
N ILE A 19 9.65 -0.04 -3.25
CA ILE A 19 8.53 -0.69 -3.95
C ILE A 19 8.01 -1.89 -3.16
N THR A 20 8.88 -2.62 -2.46
CA THR A 20 8.47 -3.72 -1.57
C THR A 20 7.56 -3.21 -0.45
N VAL A 21 7.93 -2.12 0.22
CA VAL A 21 7.07 -1.48 1.24
C VAL A 21 5.75 -1.02 0.64
N LEU A 22 5.76 -0.41 -0.55
CA LEU A 22 4.54 0.01 -1.22
C LEU A 22 3.62 -1.17 -1.55
N PHE A 23 4.16 -2.33 -1.93
CA PHE A 23 3.39 -3.55 -2.14
C PHE A 23 2.81 -4.08 -0.81
N LYS A 24 3.59 -4.08 0.28
CA LYS A 24 3.11 -4.44 1.62
C LYS A 24 1.94 -3.56 2.06
N LEU A 25 2.04 -2.25 1.85
CA LEU A 25 0.97 -1.28 2.17
C LEU A 25 -0.32 -1.52 1.37
N THR A 26 -0.26 -2.24 0.25
CA THR A 26 -1.47 -2.66 -0.50
C THR A 26 -2.08 -3.98 0.00
N GLY A 27 -1.50 -4.62 1.01
CA GLY A 27 -1.99 -5.85 1.64
C GLY A 27 -1.31 -7.14 1.18
N LEU A 28 -0.17 -7.08 0.49
CA LEU A 28 0.66 -8.26 0.21
C LEU A 28 1.49 -8.63 1.45
N SER A 29 1.65 -9.94 1.69
CA SER A 29 2.62 -10.41 2.70
C SER A 29 4.05 -10.02 2.26
N GLU A 30 4.92 -9.80 3.24
CA GLU A 30 6.30 -9.35 3.00
C GLU A 30 7.06 -10.27 2.05
N GLU A 31 6.97 -11.59 2.27
CA GLU A 31 7.63 -12.60 1.44
C GLU A 31 7.18 -12.51 -0.03
N LYS A 32 5.86 -12.39 -0.27
CA LYS A 32 5.30 -12.28 -1.62
C LYS A 32 5.66 -10.96 -2.28
N ALA A 33 5.54 -9.85 -1.55
CA ALA A 33 5.89 -8.52 -2.05
C ALA A 33 7.35 -8.48 -2.51
N ARG A 34 8.26 -8.97 -1.68
CA ARG A 34 9.70 -8.97 -1.97
C ARG A 34 10.04 -9.89 -3.14
N PHE A 35 9.50 -11.10 -3.16
CA PHE A 35 9.70 -12.04 -4.27
C PHE A 35 9.20 -11.45 -5.60
N GLN A 36 7.98 -10.88 -5.60
CA GLN A 36 7.40 -10.27 -6.80
C GLN A 36 8.20 -9.07 -7.29
N VAL A 37 8.68 -8.19 -6.39
CA VAL A 37 9.52 -7.05 -6.76
C VAL A 37 10.84 -7.53 -7.39
N ILE A 38 11.50 -8.52 -6.79
CA ILE A 38 12.74 -9.08 -7.34
C ILE A 38 12.48 -9.70 -8.72
N SER A 39 11.45 -10.54 -8.86
CA SER A 39 11.10 -11.17 -10.14
C SER A 39 10.73 -10.17 -11.24
N LEU A 40 10.04 -9.08 -10.90
CA LEU A 40 9.72 -7.99 -11.83
C LEU A 40 10.98 -7.25 -12.29
N LEU A 41 11.92 -7.07 -11.37
CA LEU A 41 13.18 -6.40 -11.64
C LEU A 41 14.10 -7.24 -12.52
N THR A 42 14.24 -8.53 -12.21
CA THR A 42 15.15 -9.46 -12.91
C THR A 42 14.56 -10.02 -14.20
N GLY A 43 13.25 -9.85 -14.43
CA GLY A 43 12.56 -10.44 -15.58
C GLY A 43 12.36 -11.96 -15.49
N SER A 44 12.62 -12.57 -14.32
CA SER A 44 12.46 -14.02 -14.11
C SER A 44 10.99 -14.47 -14.12
N GLY A 45 10.07 -13.54 -13.86
CA GLY A 45 8.63 -13.82 -13.82
C GLY A 45 8.17 -14.59 -12.58
N PHE A 46 6.89 -14.96 -12.58
CA PHE A 46 6.22 -15.78 -11.58
C PHE A 46 4.93 -16.37 -12.16
N THR A 47 4.31 -17.29 -11.44
CA THR A 47 3.10 -18.00 -11.90
C THR A 47 1.92 -17.04 -12.13
N THR A 48 0.96 -17.45 -12.98
CA THR A 48 -0.24 -16.66 -13.31
C THR A 48 -1.02 -16.24 -12.07
N LYS A 49 -1.16 -17.13 -11.08
CA LYS A 49 -1.86 -16.84 -9.81
C LYS A 49 -1.17 -15.72 -9.01
N GLU A 50 0.16 -15.69 -9.00
CA GLU A 50 0.92 -14.62 -8.35
C GLU A 50 0.83 -13.30 -9.15
N ALA A 51 0.79 -13.38 -10.49
CA ALA A 51 0.63 -12.22 -11.35
C ALA A 51 -0.75 -11.55 -11.23
N GLU A 52 -1.80 -12.33 -10.98
CA GLU A 52 -3.15 -11.82 -10.72
C GLU A 52 -3.18 -10.88 -9.51
N LEU A 53 -2.40 -11.16 -8.46
CA LEU A 53 -2.31 -10.30 -7.28
C LEU A 53 -1.84 -8.89 -7.64
N ILE A 54 -0.96 -8.76 -8.62
CA ILE A 54 -0.42 -7.46 -9.05
C ILE A 54 -1.36 -6.79 -10.04
N THR A 55 -1.85 -7.54 -11.03
CA THR A 55 -2.59 -7.01 -12.18
C THR A 55 -4.04 -6.62 -11.87
N GLN A 56 -4.69 -7.31 -10.92
CA GLN A 56 -6.07 -7.01 -10.51
C GLN A 56 -6.20 -5.69 -9.73
N HIS A 57 -5.12 -5.22 -9.11
CA HIS A 57 -5.14 -4.01 -8.29
C HIS A 57 -4.49 -2.82 -9.03
N PRO A 58 -5.24 -1.74 -9.34
CA PRO A 58 -4.76 -0.64 -10.18
C PRO A 58 -3.44 -0.02 -9.73
N SER A 59 -3.25 0.18 -8.41
CA SER A 59 -2.02 0.76 -7.85
C SER A 59 -0.83 -0.19 -7.95
N ARG A 60 -1.05 -1.50 -7.74
CA ARG A 60 0.02 -2.50 -7.83
C ARG A 60 0.48 -2.65 -9.27
N ARG A 61 -0.47 -2.65 -10.22
CA ARG A 61 -0.20 -2.65 -11.65
C ARG A 61 0.67 -1.46 -12.09
N LYS A 62 0.35 -0.24 -11.66
CA LYS A 62 1.16 0.96 -11.98
C LYS A 62 2.56 0.87 -11.41
N LEU A 63 2.70 0.48 -10.14
CA LEU A 63 4.00 0.29 -9.50
C LEU A 63 4.83 -0.78 -10.21
N ALA A 64 4.22 -1.91 -10.60
CA ALA A 64 4.89 -2.96 -11.35
C ALA A 64 5.38 -2.47 -12.72
N GLN A 65 4.57 -1.69 -13.45
CA GLN A 65 4.97 -1.10 -14.74
C GLN A 65 6.19 -0.18 -14.58
N ILE A 66 6.18 0.69 -13.57
CA ILE A 66 7.33 1.58 -13.28
C ILE A 66 8.56 0.74 -12.94
N LEU A 67 8.40 -0.27 -12.09
CA LEU A 67 9.49 -1.15 -11.67
C LEU A 67 10.10 -1.93 -12.84
N MET A 68 9.29 -2.43 -13.78
CA MET A 68 9.80 -3.11 -14.98
C MET A 68 10.69 -2.19 -15.82
N ILE A 69 10.25 -0.94 -16.05
CA ILE A 69 11.02 0.05 -16.84
C ILE A 69 12.31 0.42 -16.11
N VAL A 70 12.22 0.76 -14.82
CA VAL A 70 13.39 1.11 -14.00
C VAL A 70 14.36 -0.06 -13.89
N GLY A 71 13.84 -1.28 -13.73
CA GLY A 71 14.61 -2.52 -13.72
C GLY A 71 15.43 -2.68 -15.00
N TYR A 72 14.79 -2.56 -16.16
CA TYR A 72 15.46 -2.68 -17.45
C TYR A 72 16.57 -1.63 -17.65
N ILE A 73 16.29 -0.36 -17.33
CA ILE A 73 17.28 0.73 -17.41
C ILE A 73 18.44 0.47 -16.43
N GLY A 74 18.13 0.04 -15.20
CA GLY A 74 19.13 -0.26 -14.18
C GLY A 74 20.05 -1.43 -14.55
N PHE A 75 19.50 -2.49 -15.14
CA PHE A 75 20.30 -3.60 -15.66
C PHE A 75 21.22 -3.17 -16.79
N LEU A 76 20.72 -2.41 -17.77
CA LEU A 76 21.51 -1.94 -18.90
C LEU A 76 22.67 -1.02 -18.46
N THR A 77 22.38 -0.10 -17.55
CA THR A 77 23.39 0.81 -16.98
C THR A 77 24.41 0.06 -16.12
N GLY A 78 23.97 -0.89 -15.30
CA GLY A 78 24.83 -1.76 -14.51
C GLY A 78 25.80 -2.58 -15.36
N ILE A 79 25.31 -3.21 -16.44
CA ILE A 79 26.13 -3.96 -17.39
C ILE A 79 27.15 -3.05 -18.06
N SER A 80 26.73 -1.85 -18.50
CA SER A 80 27.62 -0.88 -19.14
C SER A 80 28.78 -0.49 -18.23
N PHE A 81 28.48 -0.15 -16.97
CA PHE A 81 29.51 0.14 -15.97
C PHE A 81 30.42 -1.06 -15.69
N LEU A 82 29.87 -2.28 -15.58
CA LEU A 82 30.66 -3.48 -15.38
C LEU A 82 31.66 -3.71 -16.51
N VAL A 83 31.22 -3.58 -17.77
CA VAL A 83 32.10 -3.71 -18.94
C VAL A 83 33.21 -2.65 -18.92
N ASP A 84 32.88 -1.40 -18.59
CA ASP A 84 33.87 -0.32 -18.52
C ASP A 84 34.88 -0.52 -17.38
N ILE A 85 34.45 -1.08 -16.25
CA ILE A 85 35.33 -1.44 -15.14
C ILE A 85 36.30 -2.55 -15.55
N ILE A 86 35.81 -3.58 -16.25
CA ILE A 86 36.64 -4.71 -16.72
C ILE A 86 37.66 -4.26 -17.77
N LYS A 87 37.29 -3.34 -18.67
CA LYS A 87 38.20 -2.81 -19.70
C LYS A 87 39.36 -2.00 -19.12
N LYS A 88 39.21 -1.43 -17.92
CA LYS A 88 40.29 -0.70 -17.24
C LYS A 88 41.18 -1.67 -16.46
N SER A 89 42.48 -1.36 -16.40
CA SER A 89 43.42 -2.10 -15.53
C SER A 89 42.93 -2.03 -14.08
N LEU A 90 42.53 -3.19 -13.53
CA LEU A 90 42.02 -3.29 -12.17
C LEU A 90 43.16 -3.11 -11.17
N SER A 91 43.19 -1.98 -10.48
CA SER A 91 44.09 -1.76 -9.34
C SER A 91 43.63 -2.57 -8.13
N TYR A 92 44.59 -3.06 -7.32
CA TYR A 92 44.29 -3.75 -6.06
C TYR A 92 43.37 -2.91 -5.15
N LYS A 93 43.55 -1.58 -5.10
CA LYS A 93 42.69 -0.66 -4.34
C LYS A 93 41.23 -0.74 -4.79
N THR A 94 40.98 -0.80 -6.09
CA THR A 94 39.62 -0.88 -6.66
C THR A 94 38.96 -2.19 -6.25
N ILE A 95 39.69 -3.30 -6.32
CA ILE A 95 39.19 -4.63 -5.93
C ILE A 95 38.83 -4.63 -4.43
N THR A 96 39.71 -4.10 -3.57
CA THR A 96 39.44 -4.00 -2.14
C THR A 96 38.18 -3.18 -1.83
N ILE A 97 37.99 -2.03 -2.49
CA ILE A 97 36.79 -1.19 -2.30
C ILE A 97 35.52 -1.93 -2.67
N VAL A 98 35.50 -2.64 -3.80
CA VAL A 98 34.34 -3.40 -4.27
C VAL A 98 34.00 -4.53 -3.29
N ILE A 99 35.00 -5.27 -2.81
CA ILE A 99 34.80 -6.36 -1.84
C ILE A 99 34.21 -5.81 -0.53
N VAL A 100 34.81 -4.74 0.02
CA VAL A 100 34.31 -4.11 1.26
C VAL A 100 32.87 -3.62 1.08
N PHE A 101 32.54 -3.03 -0.07
CA PHE A 101 31.19 -2.60 -0.37
C PHE A 101 30.19 -3.75 -0.35
N PHE A 102 30.47 -4.87 -1.03
CA PHE A 102 29.57 -6.02 -1.04
C PHE A 102 29.43 -6.67 0.35
N ILE A 103 30.50 -6.67 1.17
CA ILE A 103 30.43 -7.13 2.56
C ILE A 103 29.49 -6.24 3.38
N LEU A 104 29.61 -4.91 3.25
CA LEU A 104 28.73 -3.97 3.94
C LEU A 104 27.27 -4.13 3.50
N VAL A 105 27.02 -4.26 2.20
CA VAL A 105 25.67 -4.53 1.67
C VAL A 105 25.13 -5.86 2.21
N TYR A 106 25.91 -6.94 2.17
CA TYR A 106 25.48 -8.23 2.72
C TYR A 106 25.13 -8.15 4.20
N MET A 107 25.98 -7.48 5.00
CA MET A 107 25.75 -7.27 6.43
C MET A 107 24.48 -6.44 6.69
N PHE A 108 24.24 -5.41 5.87
CA PHE A 108 23.03 -4.59 5.92
C PHE A 108 21.78 -5.43 5.66
N PHE A 109 21.77 -6.25 4.61
CA PHE A 109 20.63 -7.09 4.25
C PHE A 109 20.37 -8.24 5.24
N LYS A 110 21.40 -8.74 5.93
CA LYS A 110 21.26 -9.79 6.95
C LYS A 110 20.63 -9.27 8.25
N ASN A 111 20.81 -8.00 8.56
CA ASN A 111 20.32 -7.43 9.81
C ASN A 111 18.82 -7.13 9.73
N LYS A 112 17.99 -8.10 10.15
CA LYS A 112 16.52 -7.98 10.20
C LYS A 112 16.03 -6.73 10.94
N PHE A 113 16.79 -6.26 11.94
CA PHE A 113 16.44 -5.06 12.70
C PHE A 113 16.51 -3.80 11.84
N LEU A 114 17.53 -3.71 10.98
CA LEU A 114 17.77 -2.57 10.10
C LEU A 114 16.75 -2.52 8.95
N LEU A 115 16.40 -3.69 8.42
CA LEU A 115 15.34 -3.85 7.43
C LEU A 115 13.98 -3.40 8.01
N SER A 116 13.64 -3.87 9.21
CA SER A 116 12.41 -3.47 9.92
C SER A 116 12.39 -1.99 10.29
N TYR A 117 13.54 -1.38 10.58
CA TYR A 117 13.64 0.05 10.81
C TYR A 117 13.39 0.85 9.52
N PHE A 118 13.93 0.39 8.40
CA PHE A 118 13.68 0.97 7.08
C PHE A 118 12.21 0.88 6.69
N ASP A 119 11.59 -0.28 6.91
CA ASP A 119 10.15 -0.49 6.72
C ASP A 119 9.33 0.54 7.50
N ASN A 120 9.57 0.63 8.81
CA ASN A 120 8.87 1.56 9.69
C ASN A 120 9.13 3.03 9.31
N PHE A 121 10.33 3.36 8.82
CA PHE A 121 10.69 4.70 8.39
C PHE A 121 9.97 5.09 7.10
N ILE A 122 10.00 4.22 6.10
CA ILE A 122 9.32 4.43 4.80
C ILE A 122 7.80 4.46 5.01
N GLU A 123 7.26 3.56 5.83
CA GLU A 123 5.86 3.55 6.22
C GLU A 123 5.48 4.87 6.93
N LYS A 124 6.26 5.35 7.90
CA LYS A 124 6.00 6.65 8.55
C LYS A 124 6.04 7.82 7.57
N ILE A 125 6.97 7.83 6.60
CA ILE A 125 7.05 8.90 5.60
C ILE A 125 5.80 8.91 4.71
N ILE A 126 5.37 7.73 4.25
CA ILE A 126 4.23 7.59 3.34
C ILE A 126 2.91 7.87 4.08
N LEU A 127 2.74 7.29 5.26
CA LEU A 127 1.54 7.46 6.08
C LEU A 127 1.39 8.89 6.61
N ARG A 128 2.48 9.58 7.00
CA ARG A 128 2.41 11.00 7.37
C ARG A 128 1.96 11.88 6.21
N LYS A 129 2.30 11.51 4.97
CA LYS A 129 1.85 12.22 3.76
C LYS A 129 0.38 11.95 3.45
N GLN A 130 -0.11 10.72 3.67
CA GLN A 130 -1.52 10.35 3.50
C GLN A 130 -2.44 10.89 4.61
N LEU A 131 -1.97 10.94 5.86
CA LEU A 131 -2.72 11.51 6.99
C LEU A 131 -2.91 13.02 6.86
N LYS A 132 -1.92 13.75 6.30
CA LYS A 132 -2.08 15.19 5.98
C LYS A 132 -3.00 15.48 4.79
N THR A 133 -3.34 14.47 3.98
CA THR A 133 -4.28 14.58 2.85
C THR A 133 -5.63 13.92 3.10
N LYS A 134 -5.93 13.54 4.35
CA LYS A 134 -7.29 13.15 4.73
C LYS A 134 -8.16 14.41 4.82
N SER A 135 -8.64 14.83 3.65
CA SER A 135 -9.94 15.47 3.56
C SER A 135 -10.96 14.57 4.30
N PRO A 136 -11.87 15.12 5.11
CA PRO A 136 -12.81 14.35 5.94
C PRO A 136 -13.74 13.40 5.15
N ASN A 137 -13.79 13.51 3.83
CA ASN A 137 -14.83 12.90 2.99
C ASN A 137 -14.32 11.84 2.00
N LYS A 138 -13.41 10.93 2.39
CA LYS A 138 -12.91 9.89 1.46
C LYS A 138 -13.12 8.45 1.93
N MET A 139 -14.33 7.97 1.64
CA MET A 139 -14.69 6.66 1.08
C MET A 139 -13.56 5.60 1.04
N TYR A 140 -13.45 4.78 2.10
CA TYR A 140 -12.67 3.54 2.07
C TYR A 140 -13.44 2.45 1.35
N LYS A 141 -13.56 2.55 0.02
CA LYS A 141 -14.22 1.54 -0.80
C LYS A 141 -13.34 0.28 -0.92
N LEU A 142 -13.26 -0.53 0.15
CA LEU A 142 -12.82 -1.93 0.03
C LEU A 142 -13.97 -2.69 -0.66
N ILE A 143 -14.10 -2.50 -1.98
CA ILE A 143 -15.04 -3.30 -2.76
C ILE A 143 -14.42 -4.66 -2.97
N THR A 144 -15.02 -5.70 -2.41
CA THR A 144 -14.87 -7.04 -2.97
C THR A 144 -15.68 -7.04 -4.27
N ARG A 145 -15.07 -6.61 -5.38
CA ARG A 145 -15.74 -6.46 -6.70
C ARG A 145 -16.48 -7.71 -7.15
N ALA A 146 -16.14 -8.87 -6.60
CA ALA A 146 -16.76 -10.15 -6.93
C ALA A 146 -18.24 -10.30 -6.49
N LYS A 147 -18.77 -9.52 -5.52
CA LYS A 147 -20.13 -9.73 -4.96
C LYS A 147 -20.96 -8.48 -4.65
N GLY A 148 -20.49 -7.27 -4.98
CA GLY A 148 -21.26 -6.04 -4.74
C GLY A 148 -21.35 -5.60 -3.27
N TYR A 149 -20.47 -6.11 -2.40
CA TYR A 149 -20.31 -5.69 -1.01
C TYR A 149 -19.10 -4.76 -0.86
N GLY A 150 -19.17 -3.82 0.08
CA GLY A 150 -18.06 -2.94 0.40
C GLY A 150 -18.09 -2.41 1.82
N VAL A 151 -16.94 -1.94 2.27
CA VAL A 151 -16.81 -1.13 3.48
C VAL A 151 -17.00 0.34 3.11
N PHE A 152 -17.72 1.09 3.95
CA PHE A 152 -17.99 2.52 3.77
C PHE A 152 -17.79 3.26 5.07
N ASN A 153 -17.26 4.47 5.00
CA ASN A 153 -17.20 5.38 6.13
C ASN A 153 -18.11 6.56 5.82
N ILE A 154 -19.11 6.81 6.66
CA ILE A 154 -20.13 7.82 6.42
C ILE A 154 -20.21 8.73 7.64
N LEU A 155 -20.05 10.03 7.40
CA LEU A 155 -20.33 11.05 8.40
C LEU A 155 -21.84 11.33 8.39
N ILE A 156 -22.47 11.19 9.55
CA ILE A 156 -23.91 11.41 9.73
C ILE A 156 -24.17 12.92 9.79
N ASP A 157 -24.89 13.41 8.79
CA ASP A 157 -25.38 14.79 8.74
C ASP A 157 -26.71 14.95 9.49
N GLU A 158 -27.18 16.20 9.66
CA GLU A 158 -28.47 16.50 10.30
C GLU A 158 -29.68 16.01 9.49
N GLN A 159 -29.49 15.73 8.20
CA GLN A 159 -30.56 15.34 7.28
C GLN A 159 -30.73 13.82 7.22
N SER A 160 -29.83 13.06 7.84
CA SER A 160 -29.87 11.62 7.89
C SER A 160 -31.05 11.13 8.73
N SER A 161 -31.84 10.24 8.15
CA SER A 161 -32.99 9.58 8.81
C SER A 161 -32.60 8.67 9.99
N LEU A 162 -31.29 8.50 10.22
CA LEU A 162 -30.75 7.68 11.29
C LEU A 162 -30.41 8.48 12.55
N VAL A 163 -30.42 9.81 12.51
CA VAL A 163 -30.15 10.63 13.71
C VAL A 163 -31.22 10.40 14.76
N GLY A 164 -30.80 10.12 15.99
CA GLY A 164 -31.70 9.83 17.12
C GLY A 164 -32.28 8.42 17.11
N VAL A 165 -31.86 7.55 16.18
CA VAL A 165 -32.34 6.17 16.07
C VAL A 165 -31.34 5.22 16.71
N ALA A 166 -31.84 4.30 17.55
CA ALA A 166 -31.01 3.24 18.12
C ALA A 166 -30.59 2.24 17.02
N LEU A 167 -29.39 1.66 17.12
CA LEU A 167 -28.88 0.72 16.12
C LEU A 167 -29.81 -0.49 15.91
N LYS A 168 -30.49 -0.96 16.95
CA LYS A 168 -31.51 -2.01 16.84
C LYS A 168 -32.70 -1.62 15.95
N ASP A 169 -33.07 -0.35 15.94
CA ASP A 169 -34.25 0.19 15.25
C ASP A 169 -33.88 0.79 13.87
N SER A 170 -32.58 0.94 13.59
CA SER A 170 -32.03 1.51 12.34
C SER A 170 -32.33 0.71 11.06
N ASN A 171 -32.85 -0.52 11.19
CA ASN A 171 -33.17 -1.43 10.08
C ASN A 171 -31.99 -1.68 9.10
N LEU A 172 -30.74 -1.49 9.56
CA LEU A 172 -29.54 -1.70 8.74
C LEU A 172 -29.26 -3.20 8.52
N LYS A 173 -29.40 -4.02 9.57
CA LYS A 173 -29.13 -5.47 9.51
C LYS A 173 -30.01 -6.20 8.49
N PRO A 174 -31.35 -6.03 8.45
CA PRO A 174 -32.20 -6.68 7.45
C PRO A 174 -31.88 -6.28 6.00
N ARG A 175 -31.23 -5.13 5.80
CA ARG A 175 -30.75 -4.66 4.49
C ARG A 175 -29.32 -5.10 4.17
N ASN A 176 -28.80 -6.10 4.89
CA ASN A 176 -27.43 -6.61 4.76
C ASN A 176 -26.35 -5.54 4.99
N ILE A 177 -26.56 -4.65 5.96
CA ILE A 177 -25.60 -3.63 6.38
C ILE A 177 -25.28 -3.85 7.86
N ILE A 178 -23.99 -3.93 8.17
CA ILE A 178 -23.45 -4.13 9.51
C ILE A 178 -22.60 -2.90 9.85
N VAL A 179 -22.88 -2.30 11.01
CA VAL A 179 -22.01 -1.29 11.60
C VAL A 179 -20.82 -1.97 12.24
N LEU A 180 -19.62 -1.59 11.82
CA LEU A 180 -18.36 -2.11 12.32
C LEU A 180 -17.85 -1.30 13.50
N ASN A 181 -17.83 0.03 13.38
CA ASN A 181 -17.44 0.94 14.45
C ASN A 181 -18.06 2.33 14.26
N ILE A 182 -17.98 3.14 15.32
CA ILE A 182 -18.45 4.52 15.35
C ILE A 182 -17.35 5.39 15.95
N ASP A 183 -16.97 6.44 15.24
CA ASP A 183 -16.00 7.44 15.68
C ASP A 183 -16.70 8.79 15.89
N LYS A 184 -16.77 9.24 17.15
CA LYS A 184 -17.34 10.53 17.55
C LYS A 184 -16.34 11.69 17.44
N GLY A 185 -15.12 11.42 16.96
CA GLY A 185 -13.99 12.36 16.93
C GLY A 185 -13.24 12.44 18.26
N ASN A 186 -13.95 12.52 19.40
CA ASN A 186 -13.34 12.49 20.74
C ASN A 186 -13.30 11.08 21.37
N GLN A 187 -14.10 10.15 20.84
CA GLN A 187 -14.28 8.81 21.40
C GLN A 187 -14.50 7.82 20.26
N PHE A 188 -13.75 6.72 20.29
CA PHE A 188 -13.86 5.63 19.33
C PHE A 188 -14.58 4.42 19.95
N ILE A 189 -15.66 3.98 19.30
CA ILE A 189 -16.49 2.85 19.72
C ILE A 189 -16.24 1.70 18.74
N GLY A 190 -15.37 0.77 19.13
CA GLY A 190 -14.96 -0.35 18.28
C GLY A 190 -16.03 -1.41 18.05
N PHE A 191 -16.97 -1.58 18.98
CA PHE A 191 -18.10 -2.52 18.87
C PHE A 191 -19.36 -1.86 19.45
N PRO A 192 -20.13 -1.11 18.63
CA PRO A 192 -21.28 -0.39 19.15
C PRO A 192 -22.39 -1.36 19.59
N THR A 193 -22.98 -1.07 20.74
CA THR A 193 -24.07 -1.87 21.30
C THR A 193 -25.37 -1.64 20.55
N ARG A 194 -26.32 -2.57 20.66
CA ARG A 194 -27.63 -2.48 19.99
C ARG A 194 -28.44 -1.25 20.40
N ASP A 195 -28.25 -0.79 21.63
CA ASP A 195 -28.94 0.36 22.21
C ASP A 195 -28.24 1.70 21.93
N TYR A 196 -27.10 1.68 21.22
CA TYR A 196 -26.43 2.91 20.82
C TYR A 196 -27.33 3.73 19.91
N VAL A 197 -27.56 5.00 20.26
CA VAL A 197 -28.33 5.96 19.49
C VAL A 197 -27.38 6.73 18.59
N ILE A 198 -27.64 6.71 17.29
CA ILE A 198 -26.83 7.42 16.30
C ILE A 198 -27.00 8.93 16.49
N GLU A 199 -25.90 9.66 16.59
CA GLU A 199 -25.87 11.10 16.76
C GLU A 199 -25.39 11.82 15.49
N LYS A 200 -25.76 13.09 15.36
CA LYS A 200 -25.21 13.96 14.31
C LYS A 200 -23.69 14.09 14.51
N GLY A 201 -22.94 13.95 13.43
CA GLY A 201 -21.48 14.09 13.44
C GLY A 201 -20.74 12.77 13.72
N ASP A 202 -21.46 11.70 14.05
CA ASP A 202 -20.88 10.36 14.12
C ASP A 202 -20.31 9.96 12.76
N ASN A 203 -19.10 9.41 12.77
CA ASN A 203 -18.48 8.81 11.61
C ASN A 203 -18.62 7.30 11.72
N ILE A 204 -19.50 6.71 10.92
CA ILE A 204 -19.89 5.32 11.03
C ILE A 204 -19.18 4.50 9.94
N LEU A 205 -18.41 3.49 10.37
CA LEU A 205 -17.85 2.48 9.46
C LEU A 205 -18.84 1.33 9.29
N LEU A 206 -19.21 1.06 8.04
CA LEU A 206 -20.25 0.11 7.64
C LEU A 206 -19.66 -0.95 6.72
N TYR A 207 -20.18 -2.16 6.77
CA TYR A 207 -19.99 -3.19 5.75
C TYR A 207 -21.34 -3.65 5.23
N GLY A 208 -21.54 -3.63 3.91
CA GLY A 208 -22.80 -4.09 3.34
C GLY A 208 -22.87 -4.00 1.82
N LYS A 209 -24.05 -4.29 1.27
CA LYS A 209 -24.29 -4.21 -0.17
C LYS A 209 -24.26 -2.75 -0.63
N VAL A 210 -23.44 -2.45 -1.63
CA VAL A 210 -23.17 -1.08 -2.11
C VAL A 210 -24.47 -0.36 -2.50
N ASP A 211 -25.36 -1.04 -3.22
CA ASP A 211 -26.62 -0.44 -3.71
C ASP A 211 -27.55 -0.03 -2.56
N GLU A 212 -27.60 -0.83 -1.50
CA GLU A 212 -28.44 -0.55 -0.33
C GLU A 212 -27.87 0.59 0.50
N ILE A 213 -26.54 0.66 0.65
CA ILE A 213 -25.87 1.77 1.35
C ILE A 213 -26.12 3.08 0.61
N ILE A 214 -26.01 3.09 -0.73
CA ILE A 214 -26.28 4.29 -1.53
C ILE A 214 -27.73 4.77 -1.35
N LYS A 215 -28.70 3.86 -1.33
CA LYS A 215 -30.12 4.19 -1.14
C LYS A 215 -30.43 4.75 0.26
N ILE A 216 -29.87 4.15 1.31
CA ILE A 216 -30.18 4.56 2.69
C ILE A 216 -29.57 5.91 3.01
N PHE A 217 -28.32 6.11 2.60
CA PHE A 217 -27.56 7.31 2.95
C PHE A 217 -27.62 8.39 1.87
N ASN A 218 -28.49 8.25 0.86
CA ASN A 218 -28.65 9.16 -0.28
C ASN A 218 -27.32 9.64 -0.86
N ILE A 219 -26.33 8.75 -0.93
CA ILE A 219 -24.99 9.11 -1.39
C ILE A 219 -25.07 9.34 -2.90
N ASN A 220 -24.99 10.60 -3.32
CA ASN A 220 -24.81 10.94 -4.73
C ASN A 220 -23.43 10.46 -5.20
N CYS A 221 -23.36 9.24 -5.74
CA CYS A 221 -22.20 8.74 -6.48
C CYS A 221 -22.07 9.44 -7.85
N LYS A 222 -21.93 10.76 -7.88
CA LYS A 222 -21.39 11.44 -9.05
C LYS A 222 -19.87 11.23 -9.05
N ASN A 223 -19.44 10.22 -9.81
CA ASN A 223 -18.08 10.07 -10.28
C ASN A 223 -17.60 11.42 -10.85
N LYS A 224 -16.68 12.09 -10.15
CA LYS A 224 -15.79 13.05 -10.82
C LYS A 224 -14.63 12.23 -11.36
N ASN A 225 -14.61 12.18 -12.69
CA ASN A 225 -13.63 11.56 -13.58
C ASN A 225 -12.18 11.82 -13.15
#